data_AF-A0A1C5PGS6-F1
#
_entry.id   AF-A0A1C5PGS6-F1
#
_cell.length_a   1.000
_cell.length_b   1.000
_cell.length_c   1.000
_cell.angle_alpha   90.00
_cell.angle_beta   90.00
_cell.angle_gamma   90.00
#
_symmetry.space_group_name_H-M   'P 1'
#
loop_
_entity.id
_entity.type
_entity.pdbx_description
1 polymer ?
#
loop_
_entity_poly.entity_id
_entity_poly.type
_entity_poly.pdbx_seq_one_letter_code
_entity_poly.pdbx_strand_id
1 'polypeptide(L)'
;MKETEIRRGDIFSYDFGTRIGSIQSGVRPVLVIQADNFNANAPTVIVASITSVIKKRYLPSHIILGEDFGLTKPSMVLLEQIQTVNKDDLTEYIGFVDDERLWRQINAALKKTFGLWLYNTDRIGDIRCLCPKCLNDYFRNPNYVVRRLDPFQKSKGTCDKCNDRGWDYVVYDKRTSFKGKGV
;
A
#
# COMPACT_ATOMS: atom_id res chain seq x y z
N MET A 1 -17.88 -18.75 24.19
CA MET A 1 -17.24 -18.85 22.86
C MET A 1 -15.75 -18.88 23.08
N LYS A 2 -14.99 -19.75 22.41
CA LYS A 2 -13.52 -19.69 22.47
C LYS A 2 -13.12 -18.28 22.04
N GLU A 3 -12.39 -17.54 22.88
CA GLU A 3 -11.70 -16.32 22.47
C GLU A 3 -10.71 -16.72 21.37
N THR A 4 -11.11 -16.53 20.13
CA THR A 4 -10.17 -16.63 19.02
C THR A 4 -9.28 -15.40 19.15
N GLU A 5 -8.01 -15.63 19.46
CA GLU A 5 -7.02 -14.56 19.54
C GLU A 5 -6.99 -13.80 18.21
N ILE A 6 -7.26 -12.50 18.24
CA ILE A 6 -7.29 -11.65 17.04
C ILE A 6 -5.86 -11.37 16.61
N ARG A 7 -5.54 -11.69 15.35
CA ARG A 7 -4.18 -11.60 14.81
C ARG A 7 -4.08 -10.56 13.71
N ARG A 8 -2.88 -10.05 13.54
CA ARG A 8 -2.49 -9.18 12.45
C ARG A 8 -2.70 -9.93 11.14
N GLY A 9 -3.53 -9.36 10.28
CA GLY A 9 -3.90 -9.96 9.02
C GLY A 9 -5.27 -10.59 8.97
N ASP A 10 -5.90 -10.77 10.12
CA ASP A 10 -7.28 -11.20 10.15
C ASP A 10 -8.17 -10.14 9.49
N ILE A 11 -9.21 -10.63 8.83
CA ILE A 11 -10.25 -9.83 8.20
C ILE A 11 -11.55 -10.11 8.94
N PHE A 12 -12.16 -9.05 9.45
CA PHE A 12 -13.44 -9.11 10.16
C PHE A 12 -14.44 -8.15 9.54
N SER A 13 -15.72 -8.37 9.79
CA SER A 13 -16.77 -7.38 9.55
C SER A 13 -16.88 -6.41 10.72
N TYR A 14 -16.98 -5.11 10.43
CA TYR A 14 -17.12 -4.03 11.42
C TYR A 14 -18.14 -2.99 10.93
N ASP A 15 -19.00 -2.52 11.84
CA ASP A 15 -19.94 -1.43 11.54
C ASP A 15 -19.31 -0.06 11.85
N PHE A 16 -18.99 0.69 10.80
CA PHE A 16 -18.50 2.06 10.94
C PHE A 16 -19.61 3.08 11.31
N GLY A 17 -20.86 2.64 11.38
CA GLY A 17 -22.04 3.48 11.59
C GLY A 17 -22.30 4.43 10.43
N THR A 18 -23.21 5.38 10.65
CA THR A 18 -23.51 6.43 9.67
C THR A 18 -22.52 7.58 9.81
N ARG A 19 -21.81 7.91 8.73
CA ARG A 19 -20.84 9.03 8.70
C ARG A 19 -21.08 9.93 7.51
N ILE A 20 -20.61 11.18 7.62
CA ILE A 20 -20.75 12.22 6.61
C ILE A 20 -19.45 12.34 5.79
N GLY A 21 -19.59 12.62 4.51
CA GLY A 21 -18.46 12.94 3.63
C GLY A 21 -17.66 11.70 3.20
N SER A 22 -16.32 11.80 3.26
CA SER A 22 -15.42 10.78 2.71
C SER A 22 -14.94 9.73 3.72
N ILE A 23 -15.37 9.81 4.97
CA ILE A 23 -15.07 8.80 5.99
C ILE A 23 -15.87 7.54 5.69
N GLN A 24 -15.25 6.35 5.77
CA GLN A 24 -15.98 5.10 5.57
C GLN A 24 -17.11 4.93 6.58
N SER A 25 -18.25 4.43 6.08
CA SER A 25 -19.51 4.26 6.81
C SER A 25 -20.17 2.92 6.50
N GLY A 26 -21.06 2.47 7.38
CA GLY A 26 -21.78 1.20 7.32
C GLY A 26 -20.91 -0.02 7.61
N VAL A 27 -21.53 -1.19 7.52
CA VAL A 27 -20.89 -2.48 7.74
C VAL A 27 -19.93 -2.80 6.61
N ARG A 28 -18.66 -3.03 6.92
CA ARG A 28 -17.61 -3.32 5.95
C ARG A 28 -16.60 -4.33 6.49
N PRO A 29 -15.94 -5.08 5.61
CA PRO A 29 -14.74 -5.80 5.98
C PRO A 29 -13.64 -4.82 6.41
N VAL A 30 -12.83 -5.23 7.37
CA VAL A 30 -11.67 -4.49 7.88
C VAL A 30 -10.48 -5.44 8.02
N LEU A 31 -9.28 -4.95 7.71
CA LEU A 31 -8.03 -5.68 7.90
C LEU A 31 -7.42 -5.28 9.24
N VAL A 32 -7.14 -6.24 10.13
CA VAL A 32 -6.38 -6.00 11.36
C VAL A 32 -4.91 -5.73 10.99
N ILE A 33 -4.42 -4.54 11.33
CA ILE A 33 -3.05 -4.11 11.00
C ILE A 33 -2.15 -3.95 12.22
N GLN A 34 -2.73 -3.93 13.43
CA GLN A 34 -2.02 -3.91 14.70
C GLN A 34 -1.24 -5.21 14.93
N ALA A 35 -0.06 -5.11 15.55
CA ALA A 35 0.80 -6.26 15.83
C ALA A 35 0.22 -7.21 16.90
N ASP A 36 0.47 -8.51 16.72
CA ASP A 36 -0.09 -9.60 17.54
C ASP A 36 0.16 -9.41 19.04
N ASN A 37 1.34 -8.94 19.41
CA ASN A 37 1.66 -8.68 20.82
C ASN A 37 0.76 -7.61 21.46
N PHE A 38 0.29 -6.61 20.70
CA PHE A 38 -0.69 -5.65 21.20
C PHE A 38 -2.10 -6.24 21.15
N ASN A 39 -2.44 -6.97 20.07
CA ASN A 39 -3.75 -7.61 19.96
C ASN A 39 -3.98 -8.61 21.09
N ALA A 40 -2.97 -9.36 21.54
CA ALA A 40 -3.11 -10.32 22.63
C ALA A 40 -3.45 -9.65 23.98
N ASN A 41 -2.98 -8.41 24.20
CA ASN A 41 -2.98 -7.78 25.52
C ASN A 41 -3.92 -6.57 25.66
N ALA A 42 -4.35 -5.96 24.55
CA ALA A 42 -5.21 -4.77 24.56
C ALA A 42 -6.68 -5.13 24.35
N PRO A 43 -7.64 -4.36 24.91
CA PRO A 43 -9.07 -4.52 24.60
C PRO A 43 -9.45 -3.99 23.20
N THR A 44 -8.53 -3.28 22.55
CA THR A 44 -8.74 -2.64 21.25
C THR A 44 -7.75 -3.12 20.20
N VAL A 45 -8.13 -3.00 18.93
CA VAL A 45 -7.28 -3.29 17.78
C VAL A 45 -7.32 -2.16 16.76
N ILE A 46 -6.24 -1.98 16.00
CA ILE A 46 -6.18 -1.02 14.89
C ILE A 46 -6.47 -1.75 13.59
N VAL A 47 -7.46 -1.25 12.85
CA VAL A 47 -7.96 -1.83 11.61
C VAL A 47 -7.94 -0.81 10.46
N ALA A 48 -7.79 -1.29 9.23
CA ALA A 48 -7.96 -0.51 8.01
C ALA A 48 -9.20 -0.97 7.25
N SER A 49 -10.04 -0.03 6.80
CA SER A 49 -11.26 -0.38 6.06
C SER A 49 -10.97 -1.03 4.71
N ILE A 50 -11.85 -1.96 4.31
CA ILE A 50 -11.83 -2.60 2.98
C ILE A 50 -13.08 -2.19 2.21
N THR A 51 -12.91 -1.93 0.91
CA THR A 51 -14.00 -1.66 -0.02
C THR A 51 -13.89 -2.53 -1.27
N SER A 52 -15.03 -2.95 -1.82
CA SER A 52 -15.06 -3.63 -3.12
C SER A 52 -14.90 -2.67 -4.31
N VAL A 53 -14.91 -1.36 -4.07
CA VAL A 53 -14.72 -0.35 -5.12
C VAL A 53 -13.23 -0.11 -5.37
N ILE A 54 -12.73 -0.65 -6.47
CA ILE A 54 -11.33 -0.49 -6.90
C ILE A 54 -11.17 0.84 -7.64
N LYS A 55 -10.51 1.82 -7.02
CA LYS A 55 -10.25 3.14 -7.63
C LYS A 55 -8.89 3.72 -7.23
N LYS A 56 -8.41 4.71 -7.99
CA LYS A 56 -7.17 5.45 -7.71
C LYS A 56 -5.98 4.54 -7.34
N ARG A 57 -5.77 3.47 -8.11
CA ARG A 57 -4.72 2.44 -7.86
C ARG A 57 -3.28 2.98 -7.81
N TYR A 58 -3.07 4.24 -8.19
CA TYR A 58 -1.80 4.94 -8.09
C TYR A 58 -1.50 5.44 -6.68
N LEU A 59 -2.51 5.57 -5.80
CA LEU A 59 -2.31 6.02 -4.43
C LEU A 59 -1.59 4.94 -3.62
N PRO A 60 -0.49 5.27 -2.93
CA PRO A 60 0.24 4.29 -2.14
C PRO A 60 -0.58 3.63 -1.04
N SER A 61 -1.58 4.33 -0.50
CA SER A 61 -2.45 3.84 0.57
C SER A 61 -3.48 2.79 0.11
N HIS A 62 -3.64 2.60 -1.20
CA HIS A 62 -4.61 1.67 -1.77
C HIS A 62 -3.95 0.33 -2.09
N ILE A 63 -4.31 -0.72 -1.34
CA ILE A 63 -3.78 -2.08 -1.52
C ILE A 63 -4.89 -2.98 -2.03
N ILE A 64 -4.64 -3.73 -3.10
CA ILE A 64 -5.62 -4.68 -3.64
C ILE A 64 -5.45 -6.03 -2.97
N LEU A 65 -6.58 -6.60 -2.54
CA LEU A 65 -6.70 -7.95 -2.02
C LEU A 65 -7.49 -8.80 -3.03
N GLY A 66 -7.03 -10.04 -3.23
CA GLY A 66 -7.76 -11.04 -4.00
C GLY A 66 -8.90 -11.67 -3.19
N GLU A 67 -9.66 -12.54 -3.85
CA GLU A 67 -10.72 -13.34 -3.23
C GLU A 67 -10.16 -14.42 -2.29
N ASP A 68 -8.91 -14.85 -2.52
CA ASP A 68 -8.22 -15.93 -1.80
C ASP A 68 -8.08 -15.69 -0.29
N PHE A 69 -8.34 -14.47 0.19
CA PHE A 69 -8.30 -14.08 1.60
C PHE A 69 -9.68 -14.14 2.29
N GLY A 70 -10.64 -14.87 1.73
CA GLY A 70 -12.00 -15.04 2.27
C GLY A 70 -13.02 -13.98 1.81
N LEU A 71 -12.61 -13.08 0.91
CA LEU A 71 -13.48 -12.03 0.37
C LEU A 71 -14.29 -12.56 -0.82
N THR A 72 -15.53 -12.09 -0.98
CA THR A 72 -16.43 -12.55 -2.05
C THR A 72 -16.10 -12.00 -3.44
N LYS A 73 -15.20 -11.01 -3.53
CA LYS A 73 -14.71 -10.39 -4.76
C LYS A 73 -13.41 -9.61 -4.51
N PRO A 74 -12.63 -9.26 -5.54
CA PRO A 74 -11.40 -8.50 -5.36
C PRO A 74 -11.73 -7.16 -4.74
N SER A 75 -11.00 -6.81 -3.69
CA SER A 75 -11.29 -5.64 -2.86
C SER A 75 -10.03 -4.81 -2.63
N MET A 76 -10.18 -3.67 -1.97
CA MET A 76 -9.14 -2.69 -1.73
C MET A 76 -9.11 -2.28 -0.27
N VAL A 77 -7.98 -2.46 0.39
CA VAL A 77 -7.68 -1.86 1.70
C VAL A 77 -7.38 -0.38 1.47
N LEU A 78 -8.02 0.47 2.25
CA LEU A 78 -7.80 1.92 2.27
C LEU A 78 -6.99 2.28 3.52
N LEU A 79 -5.67 2.37 3.39
CA LEU A 79 -4.78 2.64 4.52
C LEU A 79 -4.89 4.08 5.03
N GLU A 80 -5.54 4.98 4.31
CA GLU A 80 -5.90 6.31 4.83
C GLU A 80 -7.18 6.31 5.69
N GLN A 81 -7.89 5.17 5.77
CA GLN A 81 -9.13 4.99 6.55
C GLN A 81 -8.88 3.99 7.69
N ILE A 82 -7.86 4.29 8.52
CA ILE A 82 -7.48 3.51 9.70
C ILE A 82 -8.24 3.98 10.94
N GLN A 83 -8.70 3.03 11.76
CA GLN A 83 -9.38 3.32 13.02
C GLN A 83 -8.97 2.33 14.11
N THR A 84 -9.02 2.78 15.36
CA THR A 84 -8.96 1.90 16.54
C THR A 84 -10.39 1.52 16.91
N VAL A 85 -10.64 0.23 17.13
CA VAL A 85 -11.97 -0.31 17.44
C VAL A 85 -11.86 -1.26 18.64
N ASN A 86 -12.95 -1.45 19.39
CA ASN A 86 -12.97 -2.49 20.41
C ASN A 86 -13.02 -3.86 19.74
N LYS A 87 -12.39 -4.87 20.35
CA LYS A 87 -12.44 -6.24 19.82
C LYS A 87 -13.87 -6.77 19.75
N ASP A 88 -14.69 -6.43 20.74
CA ASP A 88 -16.09 -6.88 20.85
C ASP A 88 -17.01 -6.28 19.78
N ASP A 89 -16.58 -5.19 19.11
CA ASP A 89 -17.31 -4.61 18.00
C ASP A 89 -17.03 -5.32 16.66
N LEU A 90 -16.04 -6.21 16.62
CA LEU A 90 -15.78 -7.06 15.46
C LEU A 90 -16.76 -8.23 15.45
N THR A 91 -17.41 -8.44 14.31
CA THR A 91 -18.55 -9.36 14.22
C THR A 91 -18.18 -10.68 13.54
N GLU A 92 -18.30 -10.74 12.22
CA GLU A 92 -18.01 -11.93 11.43
C GLU A 92 -16.52 -12.01 11.08
N TYR A 93 -15.88 -13.16 11.33
CA TYR A 93 -14.57 -13.46 10.78
C TYR A 93 -14.71 -13.85 9.31
N ILE A 94 -13.98 -13.17 8.42
CA ILE A 94 -14.09 -13.33 6.97
C ILE A 94 -12.95 -14.18 6.42
N GLY A 95 -11.73 -13.97 6.93
CA GLY A 95 -10.53 -14.64 6.44
C GLY A 95 -9.26 -13.97 6.94
N PHE A 96 -8.14 -14.21 6.27
CA PHE A 96 -6.86 -13.64 6.67
C PHE A 96 -5.90 -13.49 5.50
N VAL A 97 -4.91 -12.61 5.65
CA VAL A 97 -3.84 -12.39 4.68
C VAL A 97 -2.55 -13.10 5.11
N ASP A 98 -2.20 -14.21 4.45
CA ASP A 98 -0.92 -14.95 4.61
C ASP A 98 0.21 -14.52 3.67
N ASP A 99 -0.06 -13.66 2.68
CA ASP A 99 0.94 -13.39 1.65
C ASP A 99 2.05 -12.43 2.13
N GLU A 100 3.29 -12.94 2.22
CA GLU A 100 4.46 -12.17 2.67
C GLU A 100 4.78 -10.97 1.75
N ARG A 101 4.63 -11.14 0.43
CA ARG A 101 4.90 -10.07 -0.54
C ARG A 101 3.90 -8.92 -0.38
N LEU A 102 2.65 -9.26 -0.17
CA LEU A 102 1.57 -8.33 0.11
C LEU A 102 1.79 -7.63 1.45
N TRP A 103 2.24 -8.32 2.49
CA TRP A 103 2.62 -7.69 3.76
C TRP A 103 3.76 -6.69 3.62
N ARG A 104 4.78 -7.01 2.82
CA ARG A 104 5.84 -6.03 2.50
C ARG A 104 5.25 -4.79 1.83
N GLN A 105 4.28 -4.97 0.94
CA GLN A 105 3.59 -3.85 0.28
C GLN A 105 2.74 -3.03 1.27
N ILE A 106 1.95 -3.68 2.13
CA ILE A 106 1.13 -3.04 3.17
C ILE A 106 2.02 -2.25 4.13
N ASN A 107 3.12 -2.84 4.61
CA ASN A 107 4.06 -2.18 5.51
C ASN A 107 4.69 -0.93 4.87
N ALA A 108 5.12 -1.02 3.61
CA ALA A 108 5.65 0.12 2.89
C ALA A 108 4.58 1.20 2.69
N ALA A 109 3.35 0.81 2.38
CA ALA A 109 2.24 1.72 2.21
C ALA A 109 1.83 2.41 3.52
N LEU A 110 1.76 1.70 4.64
CA LEU A 110 1.55 2.27 5.98
C LEU A 110 2.59 3.35 6.28
N LYS A 111 3.88 3.05 6.07
CA LYS A 111 4.95 4.05 6.24
C LYS A 111 4.71 5.29 5.39
N LYS A 112 4.30 5.12 4.13
CA LYS A 112 3.99 6.24 3.22
C LYS A 112 2.78 7.04 3.67
N THR A 113 1.71 6.37 4.09
CA THR A 113 0.47 7.01 4.56
C THR A 113 0.73 7.88 5.80
N PHE A 114 1.54 7.39 6.73
CA PHE A 114 1.89 8.11 7.96
C PHE A 114 3.08 9.07 7.80
N GLY A 115 3.61 9.27 6.60
CA GLY A 115 4.78 10.15 6.38
C GLY A 115 6.09 9.63 6.97
N LEU A 116 6.14 8.37 7.41
CA LEU A 116 7.31 7.68 7.94
C LEU A 116 8.23 7.13 6.84
N TRP A 117 7.80 7.24 5.58
CA TRP A 117 8.62 6.91 4.43
C TRP A 117 9.42 8.13 3.99
N LEU A 118 10.71 8.12 4.27
CA LEU A 118 11.64 9.13 3.79
C LEU A 118 11.88 8.91 2.30
N TYR A 119 11.25 9.74 1.47
CA TYR A 119 11.60 9.83 0.06
C TYR A 119 12.92 10.59 -0.04
N ASN A 120 13.95 9.93 -0.57
CA ASN A 120 15.11 10.67 -1.02
C ASN A 120 14.73 11.36 -2.34
N THR A 121 14.44 12.66 -2.26
CA THR A 121 14.15 13.52 -3.41
C THR A 121 15.39 14.24 -3.92
N ASP A 122 16.56 14.04 -3.29
CA ASP A 122 17.80 14.58 -3.79
C ASP A 122 18.01 14.06 -5.20
N ARG A 123 18.42 14.95 -6.10
CA ARG A 123 18.67 14.57 -7.49
C ARG A 123 20.02 13.85 -7.64
N ILE A 124 20.22 12.78 -6.87
CA ILE A 124 21.44 11.98 -6.81
C ILE A 124 21.19 10.65 -7.52
N GLY A 125 21.96 10.37 -8.57
CA GLY A 125 21.83 9.17 -9.40
C GLY A 125 21.29 9.45 -10.82
N ASP A 126 21.01 8.38 -11.58
CA ASP A 126 20.42 8.48 -12.92
C ASP A 126 18.92 8.78 -12.81
N ILE A 127 18.58 10.07 -12.85
CA ILE A 127 17.21 10.56 -12.77
C ILE A 127 16.75 10.96 -14.15
N ARG A 128 15.57 10.46 -14.53
CA ARG A 128 14.98 10.70 -15.83
C ARG A 128 13.54 11.15 -15.69
N CYS A 129 13.17 12.21 -16.41
CA CYS A 129 11.78 12.57 -16.62
C CYS A 129 11.24 11.71 -17.76
N LEU A 130 10.27 10.84 -17.47
CA LEU A 130 9.75 9.86 -18.44
C LEU A 130 8.23 9.99 -18.57
N CYS A 131 7.74 10.07 -19.80
CA CYS A 131 6.33 9.88 -20.10
C CYS A 131 5.94 8.40 -19.94
N PRO A 132 4.64 8.06 -19.79
CA PRO A 132 4.21 6.68 -19.61
C PRO A 132 4.70 5.70 -20.69
N LYS A 133 4.80 6.16 -21.95
CA LYS A 133 5.30 5.35 -23.07
C LYS A 133 6.79 5.01 -22.88
N CYS A 134 7.62 6.02 -22.67
CA CYS A 134 9.07 5.87 -22.51
C CYS A 134 9.48 5.18 -21.21
N LEU A 135 8.68 5.31 -20.16
CA LEU A 135 8.86 4.60 -18.90
C LEU A 135 8.72 3.08 -19.07
N ASN A 136 7.81 2.65 -19.95
CA ASN A 136 7.52 1.24 -20.19
C ASN A 136 8.75 0.47 -20.72
N ASP A 137 9.60 1.13 -21.50
CA ASP A 137 10.85 0.55 -22.00
C ASP A 137 11.75 0.05 -20.86
N TYR A 138 11.81 0.81 -19.76
CA TYR A 138 12.60 0.43 -18.60
C TYR A 138 11.90 -0.66 -17.77
N PHE A 139 10.57 -0.60 -17.59
CA PHE A 139 9.84 -1.63 -16.87
C PHE A 139 9.92 -3.00 -17.54
N ARG A 140 9.96 -3.04 -18.88
CA ARG A 140 10.09 -4.27 -19.65
C ARG A 140 11.49 -4.88 -19.58
N ASN A 141 12.50 -4.10 -19.22
CA ASN A 141 13.87 -4.56 -19.16
C ASN A 141 14.26 -4.94 -17.72
N PRO A 142 14.50 -6.23 -17.44
CA PRO A 142 14.75 -6.72 -16.07
C PRO A 142 16.05 -6.20 -15.46
N ASN A 143 16.95 -5.63 -16.27
CA ASN A 143 18.19 -5.03 -15.80
C ASN A 143 17.97 -3.69 -15.08
N TYR A 144 16.84 -3.02 -15.31
CA TYR A 144 16.55 -1.75 -14.65
C TYR A 144 15.57 -1.94 -13.49
N VAL A 145 15.80 -1.16 -12.43
CA VAL A 145 14.80 -0.91 -11.39
C VAL A 145 14.44 0.56 -11.50
N VAL A 146 13.16 0.84 -11.76
CA VAL A 146 12.67 2.21 -11.86
C VAL A 146 11.77 2.52 -10.68
N ARG A 147 12.01 3.66 -10.04
CA ARG A 147 11.18 4.15 -8.94
C ARG A 147 10.82 5.59 -9.19
N ARG A 148 9.58 5.94 -8.87
CA ARG A 148 9.14 7.34 -8.90
C ARG A 148 9.99 8.13 -7.90
N LEU A 149 10.59 9.25 -8.34
CA LEU A 149 11.44 10.09 -7.49
C LEU A 149 10.58 10.76 -6.40
N ASP A 150 9.59 11.53 -6.84
CA ASP A 150 8.58 12.13 -5.98
C ASP A 150 7.17 11.69 -6.44
N PRO A 151 6.48 10.82 -5.67
CA PRO A 151 5.10 10.45 -5.94
C PRO A 151 4.11 11.63 -5.84
N PHE A 152 4.47 12.68 -5.11
CA PHE A 152 3.64 13.86 -4.86
C PHE A 152 3.97 15.04 -5.78
N GLN A 153 4.82 14.83 -6.79
CA GLN A 153 5.16 15.83 -7.79
C GLN A 153 3.87 16.42 -8.39
N LYS A 154 3.69 17.74 -8.24
CA LYS A 154 2.45 18.43 -8.64
C LYS A 154 2.33 18.68 -10.15
N SER A 155 3.47 18.83 -10.82
CA SER A 155 3.53 19.20 -12.23
C SER A 155 4.45 18.25 -13.01
N LYS A 156 4.01 17.87 -14.20
CA LYS A 156 4.82 17.08 -15.13
C LYS A 156 6.05 17.86 -15.59
N GLY A 157 7.14 17.14 -15.85
CA GLY A 157 8.30 17.64 -16.57
C GLY A 157 8.20 17.35 -18.07
N THR A 158 9.27 17.64 -18.80
CA THR A 158 9.44 17.28 -20.20
C THR A 158 10.19 15.96 -20.29
N CYS A 159 9.69 15.01 -21.06
CA CYS A 159 10.25 13.67 -21.18
C CYS A 159 11.60 13.70 -21.90
N ASP A 160 12.62 13.11 -21.28
CA ASP A 160 14.00 13.14 -21.78
C ASP A 160 14.18 12.36 -23.10
N LYS A 161 13.24 11.47 -23.45
CA LYS A 161 13.29 10.65 -24.67
C LYS A 161 12.49 11.18 -25.85
N CYS A 162 11.35 11.82 -25.60
CA CYS A 162 10.38 12.12 -26.66
C CYS A 162 9.69 13.48 -26.53
N ASN A 163 10.13 14.33 -25.59
CA ASN A 163 9.60 15.68 -25.34
C ASN A 163 8.12 15.75 -24.88
N ASP A 164 7.41 14.62 -24.77
CA ASP A 164 6.08 14.54 -24.15
C ASP A 164 6.10 14.91 -22.65
N ARG A 165 4.93 15.07 -22.03
CA ARG A 165 4.84 15.37 -20.59
C ARG A 165 5.04 14.11 -19.73
N GLY A 166 6.03 14.15 -18.85
CA GLY A 166 6.46 13.02 -18.02
C GLY A 166 6.59 13.34 -16.54
N TRP A 167 7.15 12.40 -15.80
CA TRP A 167 7.41 12.52 -14.38
C TRP A 167 8.82 12.05 -14.03
N ASP A 168 9.34 12.47 -12.89
CA ASP A 168 10.72 12.15 -12.53
C ASP A 168 10.82 10.75 -11.89
N TYR A 169 11.74 9.95 -12.40
CA TYR A 169 12.05 8.61 -11.92
C TYR A 169 13.54 8.46 -11.64
N VAL A 170 13.89 7.73 -10.60
CA VAL A 170 15.24 7.21 -10.40
C VAL A 170 15.34 5.87 -11.11
N VAL A 171 16.33 5.73 -11.98
CA VAL A 171 16.63 4.52 -12.74
C VAL A 171 17.91 3.89 -12.19
N TYR A 172 17.81 2.68 -11.68
CA TYR A 172 18.96 1.90 -11.21
C TYR A 172 19.25 0.81 -12.23
N ASP A 173 20.45 0.81 -12.82
CA ASP A 173 20.94 -0.32 -13.59
C ASP A 173 21.55 -1.36 -12.63
N LYS A 174 20.97 -2.56 -12.62
CA LYS A 174 21.45 -3.65 -11.79
C LYS A 174 22.87 -4.06 -12.17
N ARG A 175 23.27 -3.89 -13.44
CA ARG A 175 24.59 -4.31 -13.95
C ARG A 175 25.73 -3.44 -13.42
N THR A 176 25.49 -2.14 -13.21
CA THR A 176 26.50 -1.20 -12.68
C THR A 176 26.62 -1.30 -11.16
N SER A 177 25.55 -1.67 -10.47
CA SER A 177 25.52 -1.83 -9.01
C SER A 177 26.43 -2.97 -8.48
N PHE A 178 26.72 -3.98 -9.31
CA PHE A 178 27.62 -5.10 -8.93
C PHE A 178 29.12 -4.79 -9.10
N LYS A 179 29.51 -3.72 -9.79
CA LYS A 179 30.94 -3.38 -9.99
C LYS A 179 31.59 -2.66 -8.79
N GLY A 180 30.82 -2.30 -7.76
CA GLY A 180 31.30 -1.54 -6.59
C GLY A 180 31.57 -2.35 -5.31
N LYS A 181 31.43 -3.68 -5.33
CA LYS A 181 31.69 -4.56 -4.16
C LYS A 181 32.81 -5.57 -4.42
N GLY A 182 33.90 -5.10 -4.99
CA GLY A 182 35.08 -5.92 -5.22
C GLY A 182 36.34 -5.08 -5.30
N VAL A 183 36.81 -4.60 -4.15
CA VAL A 183 38.19 -4.66 -3.65
C VAL A 183 38.11 -4.59 -2.12
#